data_AF-A0A7C4IDM2-F1
#
_entry.id   AF-A0A7C4IDM2-F1
#
_cell.length_a   1.000
_cell.length_b   1.000
_cell.length_c   1.000
_cell.angle_alpha   90.00
_cell.angle_beta   90.00
_cell.angle_gamma   90.00
#
_symmetry.space_group_name_H-M   'P 1'
#
loop_
_entity.id
_entity.type
_entity.pdbx_description
1 polymer ?
#
loop_
_entity_poly.entity_id
_entity_poly.type
_entity_poly.pdbx_seq_one_letter_code
_entity_poly.pdbx_strand_id
1 'polypeptide(L)'
;MMYSEEYYIEKCKRLIERDLGWDKSEKWRHSDYEKLAGLIFAKTGVRISHITLKRLWGKIEFKGVPHINTLDALARYSGFANWMDYKAKLPKDDEYIEKTNLEIRKNRNVRIAVLSITGIVFLILLHIVLRSFRNDSPIEKILENDNINFVCSNSVGDVPHTVNFLYDVSGISSDNIFIQPDKEIKIQLDKTKNQLNYLYHFPGFYKVDLLVDERIIESVNVHVTTKGWIVGFYKAGNDLNPVLMNNQIIRNGILQLQIDNPILNTLDGKFDYWVNYLNSRDFGLKADQFFFEARIKNDGYYEYHCGDFQISLIGNNGLYEFKFVNPGCAGNVKLYVHSKLIDGKNNDLSMFETDLKKWHTVNFIAKSDTGIIYLDNRPVYYLDLFRPMDSLKCIRFKTRTNGAVDYVKLLNRNNDVVFYDDFE
;
A
#
# COMPACT_ATOMS: atom_id res chain seq x y z
N MET A 1 -40.76 -5.37 -29.93
CA MET A 1 -39.37 -4.86 -29.92
C MET A 1 -39.09 -4.31 -28.52
N MET A 2 -38.06 -4.81 -27.82
CA MET A 2 -37.72 -4.37 -26.46
C MET A 2 -36.71 -3.23 -26.58
N TYR A 3 -37.02 -2.03 -26.08
CA TYR A 3 -36.06 -0.92 -26.05
C TYR A 3 -34.89 -1.28 -25.12
N SER A 4 -33.70 -0.72 -25.36
CA SER A 4 -32.52 -0.99 -24.53
C SER A 4 -32.69 -0.42 -23.11
N GLU A 5 -31.97 -0.98 -22.13
CA GLU A 5 -32.07 -0.54 -20.73
C GLU A 5 -31.64 0.93 -20.58
N GLU A 6 -30.68 1.38 -21.40
CA GLU A 6 -30.21 2.77 -21.45
C GLU A 6 -31.31 3.74 -21.89
N TYR A 7 -32.17 3.34 -22.83
CA TYR A 7 -33.29 4.17 -23.28
C TYR A 7 -34.25 4.50 -22.13
N TYR A 8 -34.61 3.50 -21.32
CA TYR A 8 -35.49 3.69 -20.16
C TYR A 8 -34.82 4.52 -19.06
N ILE A 9 -33.52 4.31 -18.84
CA ILE A 9 -32.74 5.09 -17.87
C ILE A 9 -32.70 6.57 -18.26
N GLU A 10 -32.45 6.90 -19.53
CA GLU A 10 -32.42 8.28 -20.02
C GLU A 10 -33.79 8.96 -19.91
N LYS A 11 -34.88 8.27 -20.26
CA LYS A 11 -36.24 8.81 -20.09
C LYS A 11 -36.57 9.02 -18.60
N CYS A 12 -36.14 8.13 -17.71
CA CYS A 12 -36.37 8.26 -16.27
C CYS A 12 -35.63 9.48 -15.68
N LYS A 13 -34.36 9.69 -16.08
CA LYS A 13 -33.60 10.90 -15.68
C LYS A 13 -34.33 12.19 -16.07
N ARG A 14 -34.82 12.28 -17.31
CA ARG A 14 -35.56 13.45 -17.79
C ARG A 14 -36.87 13.66 -17.04
N LEU A 15 -37.57 12.59 -16.66
CA LEU A 15 -38.78 12.70 -15.84
C LEU A 15 -38.45 13.27 -14.45
N ILE A 16 -37.37 12.81 -13.83
CA ILE A 16 -36.90 13.31 -12.53
C ILE A 16 -36.46 14.77 -12.62
N GLU A 17 -35.70 15.14 -13.64
CA GLU A 17 -35.29 16.53 -13.88
C GLU A 17 -36.48 17.46 -14.05
N ARG A 18 -37.52 17.01 -14.77
CA ARG A 18 -38.77 17.75 -14.93
C ARG A 18 -39.52 17.91 -13.60
N ASP A 19 -39.56 16.88 -12.76
CA ASP A 19 -40.24 16.89 -11.45
C ASP A 19 -39.52 17.82 -10.45
N LEU A 20 -38.19 17.91 -10.54
CA LEU A 20 -37.37 18.75 -9.68
C LEU A 20 -37.44 20.25 -10.04
N GLY A 21 -37.66 20.57 -11.32
CA GLY A 21 -37.65 21.95 -11.81
C GLY A 21 -36.30 22.68 -11.64
N TRP A 22 -35.21 21.93 -11.48
CA TRP A 22 -33.86 22.48 -11.34
C TRP A 22 -33.28 22.84 -12.72
N ASP A 23 -32.16 23.55 -12.73
CA ASP A 23 -31.33 23.71 -13.94
C ASP A 23 -30.95 22.35 -14.51
N LYS A 24 -30.59 22.30 -15.81
CA LYS A 24 -30.21 21.05 -16.46
C LYS A 24 -29.07 20.35 -15.73
N SER A 25 -29.08 19.03 -15.73
CA SER A 25 -28.15 18.21 -14.95
C SER A 25 -26.67 18.37 -15.34
N GLU A 26 -26.36 18.95 -16.52
CA GLU A 26 -24.98 19.33 -16.84
C GLU A 26 -24.43 20.41 -15.92
N LYS A 27 -25.27 21.22 -15.27
CA LYS A 27 -24.87 22.28 -14.34
C LYS A 27 -24.89 21.87 -12.85
N TRP A 28 -25.39 20.67 -12.53
CA TRP A 28 -25.51 20.22 -11.14
C TRP A 28 -24.16 20.12 -10.44
N ARG A 29 -24.10 20.68 -9.24
CA ARG A 29 -22.97 20.62 -8.31
C ARG A 29 -23.14 19.45 -7.35
N HIS A 30 -22.10 19.19 -6.56
CA HIS A 30 -22.13 18.11 -5.56
C HIS A 30 -23.34 18.18 -4.61
N SER A 31 -23.69 19.39 -4.15
CA SER A 31 -24.84 19.65 -3.26
C SER A 31 -26.18 19.26 -3.88
N ASP A 32 -26.33 19.36 -5.19
CA ASP A 32 -27.58 19.03 -5.89
C ASP A 32 -27.81 17.51 -5.90
N TYR A 33 -26.74 16.73 -6.06
CA TYR A 33 -26.81 15.27 -5.95
C TYR A 33 -27.09 14.79 -4.51
N GLU A 34 -26.59 15.49 -3.49
CA GLU A 34 -26.91 15.21 -2.10
C GLU A 34 -28.37 15.52 -1.78
N LYS A 35 -28.86 16.66 -2.29
CA LYS A 35 -30.27 17.04 -2.16
C LYS A 35 -31.18 16.04 -2.87
N LEU A 36 -30.83 15.58 -4.07
CA LEU A 36 -31.57 14.56 -4.80
C LEU A 36 -31.57 13.21 -4.05
N ALA A 37 -30.44 12.79 -3.50
CA ALA A 37 -30.35 11.59 -2.66
C ALA A 37 -31.29 11.68 -1.45
N GLY A 38 -31.35 12.84 -0.80
CA GLY A 38 -32.26 13.11 0.31
C GLY A 38 -33.74 13.05 -0.10
N LEU A 39 -34.11 13.64 -1.25
CA LEU A 39 -35.48 13.61 -1.78
C LEU A 39 -35.93 12.19 -2.16
N ILE A 40 -35.05 11.41 -2.80
CA ILE A 40 -35.33 10.00 -3.12
C ILE A 40 -35.55 9.19 -1.85
N PHE A 41 -34.69 9.36 -0.84
CA PHE A 41 -34.86 8.68 0.44
C PHE A 41 -36.16 9.07 1.13
N ALA A 42 -36.50 10.35 1.18
CA ALA A 42 -37.73 10.84 1.81
C ALA A 42 -39.01 10.29 1.14
N LYS A 43 -39.01 10.15 -0.19
CA LYS A 43 -40.20 9.69 -0.95
C LYS A 43 -40.30 8.17 -1.08
N THR A 44 -39.18 7.44 -1.03
CA THR A 44 -39.14 6.00 -1.34
C THR A 44 -38.68 5.11 -0.18
N GLY A 45 -38.03 5.68 0.84
CA GLY A 45 -37.37 4.95 1.93
C GLY A 45 -36.06 4.27 1.53
N VAL A 46 -35.64 4.34 0.26
CA VAL A 46 -34.42 3.70 -0.24
C VAL A 46 -33.25 4.70 -0.22
N ARG A 47 -32.14 4.31 0.41
CA ARG A 47 -30.92 5.13 0.44
C ARG A 47 -30.10 4.90 -0.83
N ILE A 48 -29.91 5.96 -1.62
CA ILE A 48 -28.99 5.98 -2.76
C ILE A 48 -27.87 6.98 -2.43
N SER A 49 -26.60 6.61 -2.59
CA SER A 49 -25.51 7.56 -2.39
C SER A 49 -25.46 8.60 -3.52
N HIS A 50 -25.05 9.82 -3.18
CA HIS A 50 -24.86 10.87 -4.18
C HIS A 50 -23.81 10.49 -5.25
N ILE A 51 -22.87 9.58 -4.94
CA ILE A 51 -21.86 9.06 -5.89
C ILE A 51 -22.55 8.17 -6.93
N THR A 52 -23.49 7.32 -6.51
CA THR A 52 -24.29 6.49 -7.42
C THR A 52 -25.13 7.35 -8.36
N LEU A 53 -25.71 8.45 -7.86
CA LEU A 53 -26.44 9.41 -8.69
C LEU A 53 -25.50 10.16 -9.67
N LYS A 54 -24.31 10.58 -9.24
CA LYS A 54 -23.31 11.20 -10.13
C LYS A 54 -22.88 10.27 -11.27
N ARG A 55 -22.74 8.97 -11.00
CA ARG A 55 -22.47 7.94 -12.01
C ARG A 55 -23.63 7.78 -12.99
N LEU A 56 -24.87 7.71 -12.47
CA LEU A 56 -26.08 7.65 -13.29
C LEU A 56 -26.19 8.85 -14.24
N TRP A 57 -25.94 10.07 -13.75
CA TRP A 57 -26.00 11.30 -14.55
C TRP A 57 -24.72 11.60 -15.35
N GLY A 58 -23.77 10.67 -15.46
CA GLY A 58 -22.60 10.80 -16.32
C GLY A 58 -21.53 11.80 -15.83
N LYS A 59 -21.55 12.20 -14.55
CA LYS A 59 -20.51 13.06 -13.94
C LYS A 59 -19.26 12.32 -13.50
N ILE A 60 -19.37 11.00 -13.31
CA ILE A 60 -18.27 10.10 -12.94
C ILE A 60 -18.35 8.90 -13.88
N GLU A 61 -17.22 8.45 -14.39
CA GLU A 61 -17.15 7.29 -15.27
C GLU A 61 -17.72 6.04 -14.57
N PHE A 62 -18.61 5.32 -15.26
CA PHE A 62 -19.23 4.10 -14.77
C PHE A 62 -19.34 3.09 -15.90
N LYS A 63 -18.71 1.92 -15.72
CA LYS A 63 -18.77 0.79 -16.66
C LYS A 63 -19.67 -0.28 -16.05
N GLY A 64 -20.93 -0.32 -16.48
CA GLY A 64 -21.91 -1.32 -16.04
C GLY A 64 -23.34 -0.81 -16.05
N VAL A 65 -24.30 -1.71 -15.81
CA VAL A 65 -25.72 -1.38 -15.62
C VAL A 65 -25.96 -1.09 -14.13
N PRO A 66 -26.68 -0.02 -13.75
CA PRO A 66 -27.01 0.25 -12.36
C PRO A 66 -27.76 -0.93 -11.71
N HIS A 67 -27.53 -1.16 -10.41
CA HIS A 67 -28.21 -2.22 -9.68
C HIS A 67 -29.74 -2.02 -9.71
N ILE A 68 -30.52 -3.11 -9.84
CA ILE A 68 -31.99 -3.05 -9.98
C ILE A 68 -32.65 -2.26 -8.85
N ASN A 69 -32.21 -2.44 -7.58
CA ASN A 69 -32.68 -1.65 -6.43
C ASN A 69 -32.51 -0.13 -6.61
N THR A 70 -31.47 0.32 -7.32
CA THR A 70 -31.26 1.74 -7.64
C THR A 70 -32.28 2.20 -8.69
N LEU A 71 -32.52 1.39 -9.73
CA LEU A 71 -33.51 1.67 -10.77
C LEU A 71 -34.95 1.68 -10.21
N ASP A 72 -35.26 0.75 -9.30
CA ASP A 72 -36.54 0.69 -8.59
C ASP A 72 -36.79 1.95 -7.76
N ALA A 73 -35.77 2.43 -7.05
CA ALA A 73 -35.88 3.64 -6.26
C ALA A 73 -36.10 4.90 -7.13
N LEU A 74 -35.48 4.98 -8.32
CA LEU A 74 -35.75 6.07 -9.27
C LEU A 74 -37.17 6.00 -9.83
N ALA A 75 -37.64 4.81 -10.25
CA ALA A 75 -39.01 4.62 -10.71
C ALA A 75 -40.05 4.98 -9.63
N ARG A 76 -39.82 4.56 -8.38
CA ARG A 76 -40.66 4.90 -7.24
C ARG A 76 -40.67 6.39 -6.95
N TYR A 77 -39.52 7.06 -7.08
CA TYR A 77 -39.45 8.51 -6.94
C TYR A 77 -40.30 9.22 -8.02
N SER A 78 -40.31 8.71 -9.26
CA SER A 78 -41.15 9.18 -10.35
C SER A 78 -42.62 8.74 -10.30
N GLY A 79 -43.07 8.07 -9.23
CA GLY A 79 -44.47 7.70 -9.00
C GLY A 79 -44.91 6.32 -9.53
N PHE A 80 -43.97 5.45 -9.92
CA PHE A 80 -44.25 4.08 -10.35
C PHE A 80 -44.05 3.07 -9.21
N ALA A 81 -44.63 1.87 -9.32
CA ALA A 81 -44.50 0.86 -8.24
C ALA A 81 -43.07 0.31 -8.10
N ASN A 82 -42.41 0.06 -9.24
CA ASN A 82 -41.03 -0.43 -9.36
C ASN A 82 -40.53 -0.19 -10.80
N TRP A 83 -39.29 -0.56 -11.10
CA TRP A 83 -38.67 -0.36 -12.40
C TRP A 83 -39.39 -1.12 -13.53
N MET A 84 -39.92 -2.31 -13.24
CA MET A 84 -40.65 -3.11 -14.21
C MET A 84 -42.00 -2.46 -14.58
N ASP A 85 -42.72 -1.94 -13.58
CA ASP A 85 -43.96 -1.18 -13.74
C ASP A 85 -43.73 0.10 -14.55
N TYR A 86 -42.61 0.78 -14.31
CA TYR A 86 -42.20 1.94 -15.10
C TYR A 86 -42.00 1.60 -16.59
N LYS A 87 -41.26 0.52 -16.89
CA LYS A 87 -41.04 0.07 -18.28
C LYS A 87 -42.33 -0.34 -18.98
N ALA A 88 -43.29 -0.90 -18.23
CA ALA A 88 -44.58 -1.33 -18.77
C ALA A 88 -45.55 -0.18 -19.05
N LYS A 89 -45.51 0.89 -18.23
CA LYS A 89 -46.42 2.06 -18.33
C LYS A 89 -45.89 3.22 -19.16
N LEU A 90 -44.62 3.17 -19.56
CA LEU A 90 -44.06 4.19 -20.46
C LEU A 90 -44.80 4.14 -21.81
N PRO A 91 -45.37 5.26 -22.30
CA PRO A 91 -45.92 5.31 -23.65
C PRO A 91 -44.85 4.86 -24.65
N LYS A 92 -45.17 3.84 -25.44
CA LYS A 92 -44.35 3.46 -26.59
C LYS A 92 -44.71 4.47 -27.68
N ASP A 93 -43.82 5.42 -27.93
CA ASP A 93 -43.94 6.28 -29.10
C ASP A 93 -43.76 5.37 -30.33
N ASP A 94 -44.87 5.03 -30.99
CA ASP A 94 -44.88 4.42 -32.33
C ASP A 94 -44.49 5.51 -33.35
N GLU A 95 -43.20 5.84 -33.43
CA GLU A 95 -42.63 6.54 -34.58
C GLU A 95 -41.11 6.38 -34.63
N TYR A 96 -40.66 5.29 -35.25
CA TYR A 96 -39.40 5.29 -35.98
C TYR A 96 -39.73 5.49 -37.45
N ILE A 97 -39.82 6.75 -37.90
CA ILE A 97 -39.89 7.07 -39.32
C ILE A 97 -38.49 7.25 -39.88
N GLU A 98 -38.21 6.33 -40.79
CA GLU A 98 -37.18 6.31 -41.80
C GLU A 98 -37.09 7.62 -42.59
N LYS A 99 -35.86 7.98 -42.98
CA LYS A 99 -35.47 9.18 -43.70
C LYS A 99 -36.36 9.49 -44.91
N THR A 100 -36.92 10.69 -44.98
CA THR A 100 -37.45 11.26 -46.23
C THR A 100 -36.46 12.26 -46.83
N ASN A 101 -36.10 11.99 -48.08
CA ASN A 101 -35.32 12.85 -48.94
C ASN A 101 -36.00 14.21 -49.14
N LEU A 102 -35.23 15.29 -49.00
CA LEU A 102 -35.49 16.55 -49.69
C LEU A 102 -34.32 16.81 -50.63
N GLU A 103 -34.63 16.83 -51.93
CA GLU A 103 -33.69 17.13 -53.00
C GLU A 103 -33.13 18.55 -52.84
N ILE A 104 -31.81 18.69 -52.83
CA ILE A 104 -31.15 19.96 -53.13
C ILE A 104 -30.30 19.77 -54.39
N ARG A 105 -30.68 20.47 -55.44
CA ARG A 105 -29.94 20.51 -56.71
C ARG A 105 -28.74 21.46 -56.59
N LYS A 106 -27.59 20.99 -57.10
CA LYS A 106 -26.27 21.66 -57.35
C LYS A 106 -25.45 21.97 -56.08
N ASN A 107 -24.13 21.77 -56.01
CA ASN A 107 -23.06 21.69 -57.02
C ASN A 107 -21.91 20.78 -56.51
N ARG A 108 -21.35 19.91 -57.36
CA ARG A 108 -20.51 18.74 -56.99
C ARG A 108 -19.08 19.08 -56.51
N ASN A 109 -18.57 20.26 -56.84
CA ASN A 109 -17.15 20.59 -56.64
C ASN A 109 -16.84 21.24 -55.27
N VAL A 110 -17.83 21.76 -54.55
CA VAL A 110 -17.65 22.32 -53.19
C VAL A 110 -17.69 21.22 -52.12
N ARG A 111 -18.46 20.15 -52.33
CA ARG A 111 -18.56 19.02 -51.38
C ARG A 111 -17.25 18.24 -51.25
N ILE A 112 -16.49 18.08 -52.33
CA ILE A 112 -15.20 17.37 -52.25
C ILE A 112 -14.18 18.22 -51.49
N ALA A 113 -14.12 19.53 -51.72
CA ALA A 113 -13.22 20.43 -50.98
C ALA A 113 -13.58 20.54 -49.48
N VAL A 114 -14.87 20.61 -49.14
CA VAL A 114 -15.33 20.70 -47.74
C VAL A 114 -15.15 19.37 -46.99
N LEU A 115 -15.31 18.22 -47.65
CA LEU A 115 -15.04 16.89 -47.05
C LEU A 115 -13.54 16.66 -46.83
N SER A 116 -12.68 17.16 -47.72
CA SER A 116 -11.22 17.11 -47.51
C SER A 116 -10.78 17.98 -46.34
N ILE A 117 -11.34 19.19 -46.19
CA ILE A 117 -10.98 20.12 -45.10
C ILE A 117 -11.53 19.62 -43.76
N THR A 118 -12.76 19.11 -43.70
CA THR A 118 -13.33 18.56 -42.46
C THR A 118 -12.66 17.26 -42.02
N GLY A 119 -12.26 16.40 -42.96
CA GLY A 119 -11.43 15.23 -42.67
C GLY A 119 -10.06 15.60 -42.10
N ILE A 120 -9.41 16.63 -42.66
CA ILE A 120 -8.12 17.14 -42.16
C ILE A 120 -8.29 17.76 -40.77
N VAL A 121 -9.33 18.57 -40.55
CA VAL A 121 -9.63 19.16 -39.22
C VAL A 121 -9.94 18.09 -38.19
N PHE A 122 -10.67 17.04 -38.56
CA PHE A 122 -10.95 15.91 -37.68
C PHE A 122 -9.66 15.13 -37.35
N LEU A 123 -8.79 14.91 -38.33
CA LEU A 123 -7.49 14.25 -38.09
C LEU A 123 -6.56 15.11 -37.23
N ILE A 124 -6.58 16.44 -37.38
CA ILE A 124 -5.82 17.37 -36.54
C ILE A 124 -6.37 17.36 -35.11
N LEU A 125 -7.70 17.43 -34.94
CA LEU A 125 -8.34 17.36 -33.63
C LEU A 125 -8.11 15.99 -32.96
N LEU A 126 -8.20 14.91 -33.72
CA LEU A 126 -7.90 13.56 -33.25
C LEU A 126 -6.43 13.44 -32.83
N HIS A 127 -5.50 14.02 -33.60
CA HIS A 127 -4.09 14.04 -33.25
C HIS A 127 -3.82 14.86 -31.97
N ILE A 128 -4.47 16.02 -31.81
CA ILE A 128 -4.37 16.85 -30.59
C ILE A 128 -4.93 16.10 -29.38
N VAL A 129 -6.07 15.43 -29.54
CA VAL A 129 -6.71 14.62 -28.48
C VAL A 129 -5.82 13.43 -28.11
N LEU A 130 -5.28 12.70 -29.09
CA LEU A 130 -4.36 11.59 -28.86
C LEU A 130 -3.04 12.06 -28.20
N ARG A 131 -2.54 13.26 -28.52
CA ARG A 131 -1.41 13.88 -27.81
C ARG A 131 -1.75 14.27 -26.37
N SER A 132 -2.97 14.74 -26.13
CA SER A 132 -3.42 15.12 -24.77
C SER A 132 -3.64 13.89 -23.88
N PHE A 133 -3.99 12.75 -24.48
CA PHE A 133 -4.07 11.46 -23.78
C PHE A 133 -2.73 10.73 -23.69
N ARG A 134 -1.72 11.08 -24.50
CA ARG A 134 -0.30 10.88 -24.16
C ARG A 134 0.09 11.86 -23.07
N ASN A 135 -0.44 11.61 -21.89
CA ASN A 135 0.18 12.07 -20.67
C ASN A 135 1.43 11.20 -20.52
N ASP A 136 2.48 11.47 -21.30
CA ASP A 136 3.81 10.93 -21.01
C ASP A 136 4.02 11.30 -19.54
N SER A 137 4.10 10.29 -18.67
CA SER A 137 4.17 10.56 -17.25
C SER A 137 5.38 11.49 -17.03
N PRO A 138 5.36 12.41 -16.05
CA PRO A 138 6.54 13.24 -15.79
C PRO A 138 7.81 12.38 -15.58
N ILE A 139 7.64 11.11 -15.15
CA ILE A 139 8.69 10.11 -15.07
C ILE A 139 9.17 9.68 -16.47
N GLU A 140 8.29 9.37 -17.42
CA GLU A 140 8.68 9.07 -18.81
C GLU A 140 9.40 10.25 -19.47
N LYS A 141 9.00 11.50 -19.22
CA LYS A 141 9.74 12.67 -19.75
C LYS A 141 11.12 12.88 -19.12
N ILE A 142 11.30 12.48 -17.85
CA ILE A 142 12.60 12.49 -17.15
C ILE A 142 13.48 11.34 -17.71
N LEU A 143 12.92 10.14 -17.86
CA LEU A 143 13.63 8.95 -18.34
C LEU A 143 13.91 8.98 -19.86
N GLU A 144 13.09 9.65 -20.68
CA GLU A 144 13.29 9.75 -22.14
C GLU A 144 14.35 10.79 -22.54
N ASN A 145 14.64 11.77 -21.69
CA ASN A 145 15.64 12.82 -21.98
C ASN A 145 16.97 12.66 -21.24
N ASP A 146 17.00 11.94 -20.12
CA ASP A 146 18.17 11.86 -19.26
C ASP A 146 18.69 10.43 -19.14
N ASN A 147 19.95 10.21 -19.55
CA ASN A 147 20.69 8.99 -19.23
C ASN A 147 21.04 8.99 -17.73
N ILE A 148 20.05 8.71 -16.88
CA ILE A 148 20.25 8.63 -15.43
C ILE A 148 20.99 7.34 -15.12
N ASN A 149 22.20 7.46 -14.57
CA ASN A 149 22.95 6.33 -14.04
C ASN A 149 22.89 6.41 -12.52
N PHE A 150 22.44 5.34 -11.85
CA PHE A 150 22.44 5.25 -10.39
C PHE A 150 22.79 3.84 -9.96
N VAL A 151 23.97 3.69 -9.36
CA VAL A 151 24.53 2.39 -8.98
C VAL A 151 25.09 2.47 -7.57
N CYS A 152 24.82 1.45 -6.76
CA CYS A 152 25.51 1.27 -5.49
C CYS A 152 26.70 0.34 -5.69
N SER A 153 27.91 0.87 -5.49
CA SER A 153 29.10 0.05 -5.35
C SER A 153 29.25 -0.40 -3.90
N ASN A 154 29.74 -1.64 -3.70
CA ASN A 154 29.91 -2.24 -2.37
C ASN A 154 28.58 -2.34 -1.58
N SER A 155 27.50 -2.79 -2.23
CA SER A 155 26.15 -2.84 -1.65
C SER A 155 25.97 -3.85 -0.52
N VAL A 156 26.99 -4.65 -0.19
CA VAL A 156 26.94 -5.65 0.89
C VAL A 156 28.19 -5.53 1.76
N GLY A 157 28.01 -5.53 3.09
CA GLY A 157 29.13 -5.64 4.03
C GLY A 157 28.71 -5.51 5.49
N ASP A 158 29.63 -5.85 6.40
CA ASP A 158 29.36 -5.91 7.84
C ASP A 158 29.19 -4.52 8.47
N VAL A 159 28.28 -4.39 9.43
CA VAL A 159 28.13 -3.13 10.19
C VAL A 159 29.40 -2.82 11.05
N PRO A 160 29.86 -1.57 11.13
CA PRO A 160 29.43 -0.41 10.33
C PRO A 160 29.95 -0.48 8.89
N HIS A 161 29.12 -0.10 7.92
CA HIS A 161 29.42 -0.27 6.50
C HIS A 161 29.27 1.02 5.70
N THR A 162 30.31 1.43 4.99
CA THR A 162 30.23 2.55 4.04
C THR A 162 29.91 2.03 2.65
N VAL A 163 28.79 2.50 2.09
CA VAL A 163 28.46 2.30 0.68
C VAL A 163 28.82 3.54 -0.13
N ASN A 164 29.09 3.33 -1.42
CA ASN A 164 29.37 4.40 -2.36
C ASN A 164 28.32 4.36 -3.48
N PHE A 165 27.48 5.39 -3.52
CA PHE A 165 26.52 5.59 -4.58
C PHE A 165 27.16 6.38 -5.70
N LEU A 166 27.31 5.76 -6.86
CA LEU A 166 27.73 6.39 -8.09
C LEU A 166 26.49 6.88 -8.83
N TYR A 167 26.49 8.14 -9.25
CA TYR A 167 25.35 8.71 -9.93
C TYR A 167 25.75 9.70 -11.03
N ASP A 168 24.92 9.80 -12.07
CA ASP A 168 24.93 10.89 -13.03
C ASP A 168 23.52 11.46 -13.13
N VAL A 169 23.36 12.68 -12.61
CA VAL A 169 22.09 13.42 -12.58
C VAL A 169 22.23 14.77 -13.27
N SER A 170 23.29 14.96 -14.06
CA SER A 170 23.62 16.22 -14.71
C SER A 170 22.59 16.63 -15.77
N GLY A 171 21.93 15.66 -16.43
CA GLY A 171 20.84 15.90 -17.38
C GLY A 171 19.54 16.35 -16.73
N ILE A 172 19.33 16.03 -15.45
CA ILE A 172 18.05 16.26 -14.77
C ILE A 172 17.79 17.74 -14.63
N SER A 173 16.67 18.21 -15.19
CA SER A 173 16.28 19.63 -15.16
C SER A 173 15.96 20.14 -13.75
N SER A 174 15.33 19.33 -12.89
CA SER A 174 14.97 19.72 -11.50
C SER A 174 16.17 19.74 -10.56
N ASP A 175 16.18 20.65 -9.59
CA ASP A 175 17.20 20.70 -8.52
C ASP A 175 16.78 19.91 -7.25
N ASN A 176 15.54 19.39 -7.22
CA ASN A 176 15.01 18.59 -6.13
C ASN A 176 15.35 17.11 -6.33
N ILE A 177 16.64 16.79 -6.24
CA ILE A 177 17.15 15.44 -6.43
C ILE A 177 17.71 14.94 -5.11
N PHE A 178 17.24 13.79 -4.64
CA PHE A 178 17.63 13.22 -3.35
C PHE A 178 17.99 11.75 -3.47
N ILE A 179 18.99 11.30 -2.71
CA ILE A 179 19.12 9.88 -2.34
C ILE A 179 18.47 9.70 -0.97
N GLN A 180 17.61 8.70 -0.87
CA GLN A 180 16.95 8.27 0.36
C GLN A 180 17.54 6.92 0.80
N PRO A 181 18.62 6.90 1.62
CA PRO A 181 19.27 5.67 2.07
C PRO A 181 18.46 4.88 3.11
N ASP A 182 17.52 5.55 3.78
CA ASP A 182 16.51 4.99 4.68
C ASP A 182 15.27 5.90 4.66
N LYS A 183 14.09 5.39 5.02
CA LYS A 183 12.79 6.08 4.94
C LYS A 183 12.75 7.45 5.61
N GLU A 184 13.55 7.66 6.66
CA GLU A 184 13.58 8.90 7.44
C GLU A 184 14.62 9.92 6.94
N ILE A 185 15.50 9.52 6.02
CA ILE A 185 16.66 10.32 5.62
C ILE A 185 16.53 10.71 4.15
N LYS A 186 16.70 11.99 3.84
CA LYS A 186 16.84 12.48 2.47
C LYS A 186 18.12 13.30 2.36
N ILE A 187 18.97 12.93 1.42
CA ILE A 187 20.24 13.61 1.16
C ILE A 187 20.13 14.27 -0.21
N GLN A 188 20.16 15.60 -0.26
CA GLN A 188 20.12 16.33 -1.52
C GLN A 188 21.40 16.09 -2.31
N LEU A 189 21.26 15.78 -3.60
CA LEU A 189 22.39 15.58 -4.49
C LEU A 189 22.91 16.89 -5.07
N ASP A 190 24.22 16.96 -5.21
CA ASP A 190 24.92 17.99 -5.96
C ASP A 190 25.14 17.49 -7.39
N LYS A 191 24.58 18.20 -8.38
CA LYS A 191 24.68 17.88 -9.82
C LYS A 191 26.10 17.97 -10.37
N THR A 192 27.02 18.65 -9.67
CA THR A 192 28.43 18.75 -10.08
C THR A 192 29.26 17.56 -9.61
N LYS A 193 28.70 16.73 -8.73
CA LYS A 193 29.34 15.52 -8.19
C LYS A 193 28.73 14.29 -8.84
N ASN A 194 29.46 13.18 -8.75
CA ASN A 194 29.07 11.89 -9.32
C ASN A 194 29.11 10.75 -8.28
N GLN A 195 29.32 11.09 -7.01
CA GLN A 195 29.42 10.11 -5.93
C GLN A 195 28.94 10.65 -4.60
N LEU A 196 28.30 9.77 -3.82
CA LEU A 196 27.92 9.98 -2.43
C LEU A 196 28.33 8.78 -1.60
N ASN A 197 29.15 9.00 -0.57
CA ASN A 197 29.45 7.98 0.43
C ASN A 197 28.44 8.10 1.58
N TYR A 198 27.87 6.96 1.99
CA TYR A 198 26.96 6.90 3.13
C TYR A 198 27.37 5.77 4.07
N LEU A 199 27.49 6.09 5.36
CA LEU A 199 27.87 5.14 6.40
C LEU A 199 26.63 4.63 7.12
N TYR A 200 26.37 3.34 7.01
CA TYR A 200 25.35 2.66 7.81
C TYR A 200 25.92 2.27 9.17
N HIS A 201 25.35 2.84 10.22
CA HIS A 201 25.66 2.52 11.61
C HIS A 201 24.76 1.42 12.19
N PHE A 202 23.68 1.06 11.49
CA PHE A 202 22.76 0.00 11.90
C PHE A 202 22.71 -1.07 10.81
N PRO A 203 22.72 -2.36 11.18
CA PRO A 203 22.55 -3.43 10.22
C PRO A 203 21.10 -3.57 9.77
N GLY A 204 20.93 -4.13 8.58
CA GLY A 204 19.62 -4.38 8.00
C GLY A 204 19.68 -4.53 6.49
N PHE A 205 18.50 -4.62 5.90
CA PHE A 205 18.32 -4.64 4.46
C PHE A 205 17.56 -3.38 4.04
N TYR A 206 18.23 -2.52 3.29
CA TYR A 206 17.78 -1.18 2.93
C TYR A 206 17.46 -1.12 1.45
N LYS A 207 16.29 -0.59 1.13
CA LYS A 207 15.96 -0.16 -0.23
C LYS A 207 16.27 1.33 -0.33
N VAL A 208 17.25 1.67 -1.14
CA VAL A 208 17.74 3.03 -1.36
C VAL A 208 17.09 3.58 -2.61
N ASP A 209 16.39 4.69 -2.48
CA ASP A 209 15.65 5.31 -3.57
C ASP A 209 16.34 6.60 -4.06
N LEU A 210 16.49 6.74 -5.37
CA LEU A 210 16.79 8.02 -6.02
C LEU A 210 15.47 8.73 -6.30
N LEU A 211 15.30 9.92 -5.74
CA LEU A 211 14.10 10.73 -5.81
C LEU A 211 14.33 11.98 -6.67
N VAL A 212 13.40 12.27 -7.57
CA VAL A 212 13.33 13.55 -8.30
C VAL A 212 11.94 14.13 -8.11
N ASP A 213 11.84 15.35 -7.59
CA ASP A 213 10.56 16.00 -7.26
C ASP A 213 9.62 15.07 -6.47
N GLU A 214 10.17 14.42 -5.43
CA GLU A 214 9.45 13.49 -4.53
C GLU A 214 9.00 12.17 -5.18
N ARG A 215 9.47 11.86 -6.39
CA ARG A 215 9.16 10.61 -7.09
C ARG A 215 10.36 9.70 -7.15
N ILE A 216 10.16 8.43 -6.83
CA ILE A 216 11.18 7.38 -6.98
C ILE A 216 11.41 7.18 -8.47
N ILE A 217 12.63 7.45 -8.92
CA ILE A 217 13.08 7.24 -10.30
C ILE A 217 13.76 5.88 -10.43
N GLU A 218 14.66 5.57 -9.51
CA GLU A 218 15.43 4.33 -9.49
C GLU A 218 15.62 3.85 -8.05
N SER A 219 15.79 2.54 -7.85
CA SER A 219 16.03 1.94 -6.53
C SER A 219 17.16 0.92 -6.58
N VAL A 220 18.01 0.93 -5.55
CA VAL A 220 19.05 -0.08 -5.35
C VAL A 220 18.96 -0.65 -3.94
N ASN A 221 19.40 -1.89 -3.75
CA ASN A 221 19.38 -2.53 -2.44
C ASN A 221 20.77 -2.50 -1.80
N VAL A 222 20.80 -2.25 -0.49
CA VAL A 222 21.99 -2.31 0.36
C VAL A 222 21.74 -3.29 1.50
N HIS A 223 22.67 -4.21 1.72
CA HIS A 223 22.61 -5.21 2.78
C HIS A 223 23.77 -5.03 3.76
N VAL A 224 23.44 -4.50 4.93
CA VAL A 224 24.40 -4.31 6.02
C VAL A 224 24.28 -5.51 6.95
N THR A 225 25.31 -6.35 6.97
CA THR A 225 25.30 -7.68 7.57
C THR A 225 25.84 -7.70 9.00
N THR A 226 25.57 -8.79 9.72
CA THR A 226 26.12 -9.12 11.02
C THR A 226 26.67 -10.55 11.03
N LYS A 227 27.73 -10.80 11.81
CA LYS A 227 28.29 -12.15 11.97
C LYS A 227 27.41 -13.08 12.81
N GLY A 228 26.52 -12.50 13.61
CA GLY A 228 25.69 -13.18 14.60
C GLY A 228 24.48 -12.33 14.95
N TRP A 229 23.81 -12.70 16.03
CA TRP A 229 22.89 -11.80 16.70
C TRP A 229 23.63 -10.60 17.27
N ILE A 230 23.04 -9.43 17.10
CA ILE A 230 23.45 -8.22 17.82
C ILE A 230 22.21 -7.58 18.44
N VAL A 231 22.42 -6.71 19.43
CA VAL A 231 21.37 -5.87 20.01
C VAL A 231 21.59 -4.41 19.67
N GLY A 232 20.51 -3.73 19.31
CA GLY A 232 20.46 -2.31 19.02
C GLY A 232 19.46 -1.58 19.90
N PHE A 233 19.86 -0.42 20.42
CA PHE A 233 19.03 0.45 21.25
C PHE A 233 18.84 1.80 20.61
N TYR A 234 17.60 2.29 20.58
CA TYR A 234 17.33 3.70 20.27
C TYR A 234 16.22 4.22 21.17
N LYS A 235 16.31 5.51 21.48
CA LYS A 235 15.28 6.21 22.24
C LYS A 235 14.03 6.28 21.37
N ALA A 236 12.86 5.99 21.93
CA ALA A 236 11.60 6.13 21.21
C ALA A 236 11.46 7.56 20.67
N GLY A 237 11.30 7.68 19.35
CA GLY A 237 11.24 8.97 18.65
C GLY A 237 12.61 9.52 18.20
N ASN A 238 13.70 8.77 18.37
CA ASN A 238 15.01 9.07 17.79
C ASN A 238 15.68 7.79 17.29
N ASP A 239 15.16 7.26 16.19
CA ASP A 239 15.60 5.98 15.59
C ASP A 239 16.94 6.13 14.83
N LEU A 240 17.44 7.36 14.66
CA LEU A 240 18.61 7.70 13.85
C LEU A 240 19.98 7.50 14.53
N ASN A 241 20.02 7.32 15.85
CA ASN A 241 21.28 7.18 16.60
C ASN A 241 21.28 5.90 17.46
N PRO A 242 21.32 4.72 16.83
CA PRO A 242 21.28 3.47 17.57
C PRO A 242 22.62 3.17 18.24
N VAL A 243 22.58 2.68 19.47
CA VAL A 243 23.73 2.07 20.15
C VAL A 243 23.71 0.58 19.84
N LEU A 244 24.80 0.05 19.27
CA LEU A 244 24.94 -1.37 18.95
C LEU A 244 25.84 -2.09 19.95
N MET A 245 25.46 -3.31 20.31
CA MET A 245 26.26 -4.22 21.12
C MET A 245 26.11 -5.65 20.62
N ASN A 246 27.14 -6.45 20.81
CA ASN A 246 27.13 -7.88 20.46
C ASN A 246 27.64 -8.77 21.60
N ASN A 247 27.99 -8.19 22.75
CA ASN A 247 28.42 -8.91 23.95
C ASN A 247 27.24 -9.05 24.93
N GLN A 248 27.25 -10.12 25.74
CA GLN A 248 26.31 -10.32 26.85
C GLN A 248 24.82 -10.27 26.43
N ILE A 249 24.51 -10.74 25.22
CA ILE A 249 23.14 -10.88 24.73
C ILE A 249 22.67 -12.32 24.68
N ILE A 250 23.57 -13.29 24.87
CA ILE A 250 23.26 -14.71 24.91
C ILE A 250 23.77 -15.26 26.24
N ARG A 251 22.91 -15.94 27.00
CA ARG A 251 23.28 -16.64 28.22
C ARG A 251 22.30 -17.78 28.50
N ASN A 252 22.82 -18.96 28.82
CA ASN A 252 22.04 -20.15 29.17
C ASN A 252 20.99 -20.52 28.10
N GLY A 253 21.36 -20.50 26.82
CA GLY A 253 20.42 -20.84 25.73
C GLY A 253 19.36 -19.76 25.45
N ILE A 254 19.55 -18.52 25.92
CA ILE A 254 18.57 -17.44 25.76
C ILE A 254 19.24 -16.21 25.17
N LEU A 255 18.67 -15.71 24.06
CA LEU A 255 18.94 -14.40 23.51
C LEU A 255 18.16 -13.34 24.30
N GLN A 256 18.84 -12.70 25.24
CA GLN A 256 18.35 -11.60 26.06
C GLN A 256 19.54 -10.78 26.60
N LEU A 257 19.40 -9.46 26.61
CA LEU A 257 20.38 -8.58 27.22
C LEU A 257 20.47 -8.87 28.73
N GLN A 258 21.68 -9.06 29.24
CA GLN A 258 21.88 -9.33 30.66
C GLN A 258 21.66 -8.08 31.53
N ILE A 259 20.92 -8.23 32.64
CA ILE A 259 20.45 -7.14 33.52
C ILE A 259 21.61 -6.41 34.24
N ASP A 260 22.74 -7.09 34.44
CA ASP A 260 23.97 -6.51 35.01
C ASP A 260 24.72 -5.61 34.02
N ASN A 261 24.25 -5.49 32.77
CA ASN A 261 24.84 -4.58 31.82
C ASN A 261 24.64 -3.12 32.29
N PRO A 262 25.72 -2.36 32.51
CA PRO A 262 25.63 -0.98 33.02
C PRO A 262 24.84 -0.04 32.10
N ILE A 263 24.67 -0.39 30.81
CA ILE A 263 23.76 0.36 29.94
C ILE A 263 22.31 0.24 30.42
N LEU A 264 21.83 -0.91 30.90
CA LEU A 264 20.49 -1.00 31.47
C LEU A 264 20.30 -0.05 32.66
N ASN A 265 21.32 0.13 33.49
CA ASN A 265 21.31 1.12 34.58
C ASN A 265 21.31 2.58 34.08
N THR A 266 21.78 2.85 32.85
CA THR A 266 21.63 4.16 32.18
C THR A 266 20.31 4.31 31.42
N LEU A 267 19.66 3.19 31.09
CA LEU A 267 18.31 3.13 30.53
C LEU A 267 17.23 3.15 31.64
N ASP A 268 17.64 2.92 32.90
CA ASP A 268 16.78 2.81 34.08
C ASP A 268 15.99 4.11 34.33
N GLY A 269 14.71 4.06 33.95
CA GLY A 269 13.63 4.82 34.58
C GLY A 269 13.29 6.21 34.03
N LYS A 270 13.94 6.72 32.97
CA LYS A 270 13.62 8.08 32.46
C LYS A 270 13.29 8.19 30.97
N PHE A 271 13.52 7.15 30.17
CA PHE A 271 13.33 7.24 28.73
C PHE A 271 12.73 5.95 28.15
N ASP A 272 11.75 6.11 27.27
CA ASP A 272 11.16 5.06 26.45
C ASP A 272 12.21 4.62 25.39
N TYR A 273 12.60 3.36 25.36
CA TYR A 273 13.59 2.81 24.43
C TYR A 273 13.05 1.60 23.69
N TRP A 274 13.60 1.34 22.50
CA TRP A 274 13.39 0.11 21.76
C TRP A 274 14.64 -0.76 21.82
N VAL A 275 14.48 -2.01 22.25
CA VAL A 275 15.50 -3.05 22.19
C VAL A 275 15.26 -3.86 20.92
N ASN A 276 16.32 -4.04 20.11
CA ASN A 276 16.23 -4.71 18.82
C ASN A 276 17.29 -5.80 18.75
N TYR A 277 16.89 -7.06 18.95
CA TYR A 277 17.76 -8.18 18.61
C TYR A 277 17.63 -8.46 17.14
N LEU A 278 18.75 -8.51 16.42
CA LEU A 278 18.69 -8.68 14.98
C LEU A 278 19.83 -9.56 14.46
N ASN A 279 19.54 -10.26 13.39
CA ASN A 279 20.50 -11.03 12.63
C ASN A 279 20.30 -10.74 11.14
N SER A 280 21.26 -10.02 10.54
CA SER A 280 21.21 -9.54 9.16
C SER A 280 22.23 -10.31 8.34
N ARG A 281 21.78 -11.25 7.50
CA ARG A 281 22.63 -12.13 6.71
C ARG A 281 21.86 -12.73 5.54
N ASP A 282 22.57 -13.31 4.59
CA ASP A 282 21.91 -14.18 3.63
C ASP A 282 21.59 -15.53 4.27
N PHE A 283 20.31 -15.81 4.49
CA PHE A 283 19.86 -17.09 5.05
C PHE A 283 19.81 -18.21 3.99
N GLY A 284 20.06 -17.90 2.70
CA GLY A 284 19.93 -18.87 1.61
C GLY A 284 18.50 -19.36 1.40
N LEU A 285 17.52 -18.71 2.03
CA LEU A 285 16.12 -19.09 1.99
C LEU A 285 15.41 -18.41 0.82
N LYS A 286 14.87 -19.20 -0.11
CA LYS A 286 13.83 -18.72 -1.04
C LYS A 286 12.53 -18.55 -0.25
N ALA A 287 12.09 -17.32 -0.09
CA ALA A 287 11.05 -16.94 0.86
C ALA A 287 9.64 -16.92 0.25
N ASP A 288 9.45 -17.60 -0.89
CA ASP A 288 8.15 -17.75 -1.54
C ASP A 288 7.28 -18.79 -0.84
N GLN A 289 7.94 -19.78 -0.23
CA GLN A 289 7.33 -20.74 0.67
C GLN A 289 8.33 -21.08 1.77
N PHE A 290 8.00 -20.73 3.01
CA PHE A 290 8.87 -21.00 4.15
C PHE A 290 8.08 -21.06 5.45
N PHE A 291 8.73 -21.64 6.45
CA PHE A 291 8.24 -21.69 7.82
C PHE A 291 9.23 -20.99 8.73
N PHE A 292 8.72 -20.06 9.53
CA PHE A 292 9.45 -19.43 10.61
C PHE A 292 8.83 -19.86 11.94
N GLU A 293 9.68 -20.13 12.91
CA GLU A 293 9.28 -20.39 14.30
C GLU A 293 10.27 -19.72 15.25
N ALA A 294 9.74 -19.13 16.31
CA ALA A 294 10.54 -18.67 17.43
C ALA A 294 9.74 -18.80 18.73
N ARG A 295 10.46 -19.03 19.83
CA ARG A 295 9.87 -19.04 21.16
C ARG A 295 10.29 -17.80 21.93
N ILE A 296 9.30 -16.99 22.30
CA ILE A 296 9.48 -15.61 22.77
C ILE A 296 8.88 -15.41 24.16
N LYS A 297 9.43 -14.45 24.89
CA LYS A 297 8.92 -13.96 26.17
C LYS A 297 9.31 -12.49 26.31
N ASN A 298 8.49 -11.69 26.98
CA ASN A 298 8.86 -10.36 27.43
C ASN A 298 8.27 -10.12 28.81
N ASP A 299 9.10 -10.32 29.83
CA ASP A 299 8.70 -10.21 31.24
C ASP A 299 8.46 -8.77 31.69
N GLY A 300 8.96 -7.79 30.93
CA GLY A 300 8.73 -6.36 31.14
C GLY A 300 9.38 -5.84 32.43
N TYR A 301 9.80 -4.58 32.42
CA TYR A 301 9.98 -3.84 33.68
C TYR A 301 8.60 -3.37 34.17
N TYR A 302 8.39 -3.41 35.49
CA TYR A 302 7.09 -3.37 36.19
C TYR A 302 6.15 -2.19 35.85
N GLU A 303 6.58 -1.19 35.09
CA GLU A 303 5.82 0.05 34.83
C GLU A 303 5.16 0.12 33.44
N TYR A 304 5.49 -0.79 32.51
CA TYR A 304 4.89 -0.79 31.18
C TYR A 304 3.65 -1.69 31.11
N HIS A 305 2.46 -1.10 31.25
CA HIS A 305 1.19 -1.84 31.22
C HIS A 305 0.96 -2.60 29.90
N CYS A 306 1.42 -2.02 28.79
CA CYS A 306 1.24 -2.56 27.46
C CYS A 306 2.55 -3.11 26.90
N GLY A 307 3.02 -4.22 27.48
CA GLY A 307 4.17 -4.95 26.97
C GLY A 307 3.92 -5.43 25.54
N ASP A 308 4.97 -5.42 24.72
CA ASP A 308 4.90 -5.84 23.33
C ASP A 308 6.09 -6.73 22.93
N PHE A 309 5.88 -7.55 21.90
CA PHE A 309 6.94 -8.30 21.24
C PHE A 309 6.67 -8.29 19.74
N GLN A 310 7.54 -7.61 18.99
CA GLN A 310 7.43 -7.48 17.54
C GLN A 310 8.47 -8.37 16.86
N ILE A 311 8.03 -9.11 15.85
CA ILE A 311 8.88 -9.93 14.99
C ILE A 311 8.84 -9.29 13.60
N SER A 312 10.00 -9.05 12.99
CA SER A 312 10.15 -8.57 11.62
C SER A 312 11.00 -9.55 10.81
N LEU A 313 10.44 -10.04 9.71
CA LEU A 313 11.11 -10.82 8.69
C LEU A 313 11.27 -9.92 7.47
N ILE A 314 12.50 -9.53 7.19
CA ILE A 314 12.83 -8.53 6.18
C ILE A 314 13.56 -9.24 5.03
N GLY A 315 13.02 -9.09 3.83
CA GLY A 315 13.57 -9.69 2.63
C GLY A 315 13.92 -8.67 1.55
N ASN A 316 14.38 -9.19 0.41
CA ASN A 316 14.86 -8.38 -0.71
C ASN A 316 13.77 -7.44 -1.30
N ASN A 317 12.53 -7.91 -1.30
CA ASN A 317 11.38 -7.24 -1.91
C ASN A 317 10.14 -7.24 -0.98
N GLY A 318 10.31 -7.59 0.30
CA GLY A 318 9.18 -7.78 1.19
C GLY A 318 9.49 -7.65 2.67
N LEU A 319 8.41 -7.47 3.42
CA LEU A 319 8.43 -7.31 4.88
C LEU A 319 7.23 -8.06 5.46
N TYR A 320 7.47 -8.93 6.43
CA TYR A 320 6.44 -9.43 7.31
C TYR A 320 6.76 -8.98 8.73
N GLU A 321 5.92 -8.12 9.28
CA GLU A 321 6.06 -7.61 10.63
C GLU A 321 4.76 -7.84 11.39
N PHE A 322 4.85 -8.44 12.56
CA PHE A 322 3.70 -8.67 13.42
C PHE A 322 4.08 -8.50 14.88
N LYS A 323 3.14 -7.96 15.66
CA LYS A 323 3.34 -7.57 17.05
C LYS A 323 2.32 -8.27 17.95
N PHE A 324 2.83 -8.93 18.98
CA PHE A 324 2.03 -9.45 20.08
C PHE A 324 2.06 -8.46 21.24
N VAL A 325 0.98 -8.42 22.00
CA VAL A 325 0.80 -7.48 23.12
C VAL A 325 0.13 -8.17 24.30
N ASN A 326 0.20 -7.57 25.49
CA ASN A 326 -0.54 -8.06 26.65
C ASN A 326 -2.07 -7.97 26.47
N PRO A 327 -2.88 -8.70 27.25
CA PRO A 327 -4.34 -8.57 27.23
C PRO A 327 -4.82 -7.14 27.52
N GLY A 328 -5.81 -6.68 26.77
CA GLY A 328 -6.36 -5.31 26.85
C GLY A 328 -5.62 -4.28 25.99
N CYS A 329 -4.65 -4.71 25.18
CA CYS A 329 -3.81 -3.86 24.34
C CYS A 329 -3.98 -4.06 22.84
N ALA A 330 -4.97 -4.83 22.37
CA ALA A 330 -5.19 -5.12 20.96
C ALA A 330 -5.13 -3.88 20.05
N GLY A 331 -5.59 -2.72 20.53
CA GLY A 331 -5.52 -1.44 19.81
C GLY A 331 -4.10 -0.98 19.41
N ASN A 332 -3.05 -1.52 20.06
CA ASN A 332 -1.64 -1.22 19.76
C ASN A 332 -0.99 -2.23 18.81
N VAL A 333 -1.71 -3.29 18.41
CA VAL A 333 -1.21 -4.27 17.44
C VAL A 333 -1.06 -3.60 16.08
N LYS A 334 0.08 -3.86 15.43
CA LYS A 334 0.36 -3.49 14.05
C LYS A 334 0.89 -4.69 13.31
N LEU A 335 0.36 -4.91 12.11
CA LEU A 335 0.82 -5.89 11.15
C LEU A 335 1.24 -5.15 9.89
N TYR A 336 2.47 -5.37 9.45
CA TYR A 336 2.93 -4.92 8.14
C TYR A 336 3.16 -6.12 7.24
N VAL A 337 2.50 -6.11 6.09
CA VAL A 337 2.72 -7.07 5.01
C VAL A 337 3.10 -6.28 3.78
N HIS A 338 4.37 -6.35 3.43
CA HIS A 338 5.02 -5.46 2.47
C HIS A 338 4.82 -4.00 2.86
N SER A 339 4.02 -3.26 2.10
CA SER A 339 3.65 -1.86 2.38
C SER A 339 2.28 -1.70 3.04
N LYS A 340 1.49 -2.78 3.18
CA LYS A 340 0.14 -2.72 3.77
C LYS A 340 0.24 -2.77 5.29
N LEU A 341 -0.34 -1.77 5.95
CA LEU A 341 -0.55 -1.74 7.39
C LEU A 341 -1.96 -2.23 7.72
N ILE A 342 -2.07 -3.16 8.66
CA ILE A 342 -3.31 -3.54 9.34
C ILE A 342 -3.09 -3.26 10.83
N ASP A 343 -3.91 -2.38 11.41
CA ASP A 343 -3.77 -1.95 12.81
C ASP A 343 -4.98 -2.34 13.66
N GLY A 344 -4.75 -2.49 14.96
CA GLY A 344 -5.79 -2.83 15.93
C GLY A 344 -6.70 -1.66 16.30
N LYS A 345 -6.41 -0.44 15.83
CA LYS A 345 -7.30 0.71 16.05
C LYS A 345 -8.58 0.59 15.23
N ASN A 346 -8.46 0.01 14.03
CA ASN A 346 -9.54 -0.09 13.06
C ASN A 346 -9.96 -1.54 12.75
N ASN A 347 -9.30 -2.54 13.36
CA ASN A 347 -9.56 -3.96 13.12
C ASN A 347 -9.54 -4.73 14.44
N ASP A 348 -10.32 -5.81 14.51
CA ASP A 348 -10.23 -6.74 15.63
C ASP A 348 -8.98 -7.61 15.49
N LEU A 349 -7.99 -7.36 16.33
CA LEU A 349 -6.73 -8.10 16.44
C LEU A 349 -6.54 -8.67 17.85
N SER A 350 -7.63 -8.88 18.60
CA SER A 350 -7.61 -9.44 19.96
C SER A 350 -6.89 -10.80 20.05
N MET A 351 -6.83 -11.55 18.95
CA MET A 351 -6.10 -12.83 18.87
C MET A 351 -4.58 -12.70 19.03
N PHE A 352 -4.02 -11.49 18.87
CA PHE A 352 -2.59 -11.19 19.12
C PHE A 352 -2.29 -10.86 20.58
N GLU A 353 -3.31 -10.82 21.44
CA GLU A 353 -3.13 -10.61 22.87
C GLU A 353 -2.69 -11.92 23.56
N THR A 354 -1.65 -11.84 24.38
CA THR A 354 -1.17 -12.96 25.21
C THR A 354 -0.37 -12.47 26.41
N ASP A 355 -0.29 -13.29 27.46
CA ASP A 355 0.51 -13.01 28.66
C ASP A 355 2.01 -13.14 28.35
N LEU A 356 2.62 -12.08 27.81
CA LEU A 356 4.02 -12.10 27.35
C LEU A 356 5.03 -12.38 28.45
N LYS A 357 4.64 -12.40 29.73
CA LYS A 357 5.50 -12.86 30.83
C LYS A 357 5.80 -14.36 30.77
N LYS A 358 5.02 -15.12 30.01
CA LYS A 358 5.21 -16.54 29.76
C LYS A 358 5.88 -16.77 28.41
N TRP A 359 6.49 -17.95 28.28
CA TRP A 359 7.03 -18.39 27.00
C TRP A 359 5.90 -18.77 26.05
N HIS A 360 5.97 -18.21 24.84
CA HIS A 360 5.02 -18.48 23.76
C HIS A 360 5.75 -18.89 22.50
N THR A 361 5.20 -19.85 21.76
CA THR A 361 5.72 -20.23 20.45
C THR A 361 4.96 -19.48 19.36
N VAL A 362 5.68 -18.79 18.50
CA VAL A 362 5.12 -18.08 17.35
C VAL A 362 5.57 -18.77 16.08
N ASN A 363 4.62 -19.05 15.19
CA ASN A 363 4.90 -19.58 13.88
C ASN A 363 4.39 -18.64 12.80
N PHE A 364 5.13 -18.55 11.70
CA PHE A 364 4.65 -17.94 10.48
C PHE A 364 4.87 -18.90 9.31
N ILE A 365 3.78 -19.26 8.65
CA ILE A 365 3.80 -20.13 7.47
C ILE A 365 3.47 -19.26 6.26
N ALA A 366 4.47 -19.02 5.42
CA ALA A 366 4.26 -18.38 4.13
C ALA A 366 4.07 -19.45 3.05
N LYS A 367 2.97 -19.34 2.31
CA LYS A 367 2.70 -20.05 1.06
C LYS A 367 2.50 -19.01 -0.04
N SER A 368 2.70 -19.41 -1.29
CA SER A 368 2.87 -18.49 -2.42
C SER A 368 1.87 -17.32 -2.53
N ASP A 369 0.63 -17.52 -2.09
CA ASP A 369 -0.46 -16.54 -2.10
C ASP A 369 -1.05 -16.24 -0.70
N THR A 370 -0.66 -16.99 0.33
CA THR A 370 -1.31 -16.99 1.64
C THR A 370 -0.30 -17.14 2.77
N GLY A 371 -0.51 -16.40 3.86
CA GLY A 371 0.30 -16.49 5.07
C GLY A 371 -0.57 -16.80 6.27
N ILE A 372 -0.06 -17.58 7.23
CA ILE A 372 -0.78 -17.84 8.48
C ILE A 372 0.18 -17.61 9.64
N ILE A 373 -0.27 -16.78 10.59
CA ILE A 373 0.43 -16.54 11.86
C ILE A 373 -0.23 -17.44 12.92
N TYR A 374 0.58 -18.16 13.68
CA TYR A 374 0.15 -18.94 14.82
C TYR A 374 0.79 -18.44 16.11
N LEU A 375 0.04 -18.58 17.20
CA LEU A 375 0.51 -18.39 18.56
C LEU A 375 0.10 -19.61 19.38
N ASP A 376 1.09 -20.32 19.95
CA ASP A 376 0.91 -21.57 20.68
C ASP A 376 0.06 -22.60 19.91
N ASN A 377 0.42 -22.85 18.65
CA ASN A 377 -0.28 -23.75 17.73
C ASN A 377 -1.72 -23.33 17.34
N ARG A 378 -2.19 -22.17 17.80
CA ARG A 378 -3.49 -21.62 17.42
C ARG A 378 -3.31 -20.58 16.29
N PRO A 379 -4.01 -20.69 15.16
CA PRO A 379 -3.96 -19.66 14.12
C PRO A 379 -4.58 -18.37 14.65
N VAL A 380 -3.84 -17.26 14.54
CA VAL A 380 -4.29 -15.93 15.03
C VAL A 380 -4.61 -14.97 13.89
N TYR A 381 -4.06 -15.19 12.69
CA TYR A 381 -4.36 -14.33 11.54
C TYR A 381 -4.02 -14.99 10.20
N TYR A 382 -4.81 -14.68 9.18
CA TYR A 382 -4.62 -15.11 7.79
C TYR A 382 -4.26 -13.89 6.94
N LEU A 383 -3.21 -14.03 6.12
CA LEU A 383 -2.66 -12.98 5.27
C LEU A 383 -2.86 -13.32 3.81
N ASP A 384 -3.34 -12.36 3.02
CA ASP A 384 -3.27 -12.42 1.56
C ASP A 384 -1.89 -11.94 1.10
N LEU A 385 -1.09 -12.85 0.55
CA LEU A 385 0.25 -12.56 0.04
C LEU A 385 0.15 -12.31 -1.46
N PHE A 386 -0.27 -11.10 -1.86
CA PHE A 386 -0.37 -10.71 -3.28
C PHE A 386 0.94 -10.90 -4.07
N ARG A 387 2.08 -10.84 -3.37
CA ARG A 387 3.41 -11.16 -3.87
C ARG A 387 4.20 -11.88 -2.78
N PRO A 388 4.85 -13.01 -3.07
CA PRO A 388 5.77 -13.64 -2.14
C PRO A 388 7.02 -12.79 -1.91
N MET A 389 7.68 -12.99 -0.77
CA MET A 389 9.03 -12.50 -0.54
C MET A 389 10.03 -13.36 -1.32
N ASP A 390 11.01 -12.78 -1.99
CA ASP A 390 11.97 -13.56 -2.80
C ASP A 390 12.96 -14.31 -1.92
N SER A 391 13.52 -13.60 -0.95
CA SER A 391 14.53 -14.14 -0.03
C SER A 391 14.52 -13.38 1.28
N LEU A 392 14.73 -14.08 2.38
CA LEU A 392 14.89 -13.49 3.71
C LEU A 392 16.34 -13.00 3.91
N LYS A 393 16.49 -11.78 4.42
CA LYS A 393 17.80 -11.12 4.62
C LYS A 393 18.02 -10.63 6.04
N CYS A 394 16.96 -10.41 6.82
CA CYS A 394 17.10 -10.04 8.22
C CYS A 394 15.94 -10.57 9.06
N ILE A 395 16.27 -11.10 10.24
CA ILE A 395 15.34 -11.40 11.31
C ILE A 395 15.55 -10.36 12.40
N ARG A 396 14.48 -9.72 12.86
CA ARG A 396 14.53 -8.72 13.92
C ARG A 396 13.43 -8.97 14.95
N PHE A 397 13.81 -8.94 16.22
CA PHE A 397 12.93 -8.91 17.37
C PHE A 397 13.00 -7.54 18.02
N LYS A 398 11.87 -6.86 18.15
CA LYS A 398 11.77 -5.51 18.68
C LYS A 398 10.80 -5.47 19.86
N THR A 399 11.25 -4.95 20.98
CA THR A 399 10.48 -4.86 22.23
C THR A 399 10.71 -3.50 22.90
N ARG A 400 9.73 -2.96 23.63
CA ARG A 400 9.94 -1.77 24.48
C ARG A 400 10.73 -2.03 25.76
N THR A 401 10.83 -3.29 26.13
CA THR A 401 11.51 -3.77 27.34
C THR A 401 12.51 -4.86 26.96
N ASN A 402 13.09 -5.55 27.93
CA ASN A 402 14.10 -6.57 27.71
C ASN A 402 13.50 -7.94 27.31
N GLY A 403 12.96 -8.05 26.10
CA GLY A 403 12.43 -9.32 25.60
C GLY A 403 13.50 -10.40 25.47
N ALA A 404 13.07 -11.65 25.52
CA ALA A 404 13.89 -12.85 25.45
C ALA A 404 13.42 -13.78 24.33
N VAL A 405 14.37 -14.47 23.69
CA VAL A 405 14.12 -15.50 22.69
C VAL A 405 14.88 -16.78 23.08
N ASP A 406 14.17 -17.89 23.08
CA ASP A 406 14.67 -19.23 23.46
C ASP A 406 15.28 -19.96 22.25
N TYR A 407 14.66 -19.84 21.08
CA TYR A 407 15.24 -20.33 19.83
C TYR A 407 14.60 -19.66 18.63
N VAL A 408 15.26 -19.78 17.48
CA VAL A 408 14.76 -19.40 16.16
C VAL A 408 14.98 -20.53 15.18
N LYS A 409 13.98 -20.81 14.34
CA LYS A 409 14.01 -21.85 13.32
C LYS A 409 13.41 -21.36 12.01
N LEU A 410 14.12 -21.64 10.91
CA LEU A 410 13.63 -21.44 9.56
C LEU A 410 13.69 -22.77 8.80
N LEU A 411 12.58 -23.09 8.14
CA LEU A 411 12.52 -24.19 7.19
C LEU A 411 12.23 -23.67 5.79
N ASN A 412 12.85 -24.29 4.79
CA ASN A 412 12.49 -24.07 3.39
C ASN A 412 11.18 -24.82 3.02
N ARG A 413 10.75 -24.71 1.77
CA ARG A 413 9.59 -25.42 1.22
C ARG A 413 9.62 -26.95 1.29
N ASN A 414 10.80 -27.55 1.44
CA ASN A 414 10.98 -29.00 1.57
C ASN A 414 10.99 -29.44 3.05
N ASN A 415 10.77 -28.51 3.99
CA ASN A 415 10.92 -28.69 5.44
C ASN A 415 12.37 -28.95 5.90
N ASP A 416 13.37 -28.64 5.07
CA ASP A 416 14.77 -28.68 5.52
C ASP A 416 15.07 -27.47 6.40
N VAL A 417 15.81 -27.69 7.48
CA VAL A 417 16.30 -26.61 8.35
C VAL A 417 17.36 -25.80 7.60
N VAL A 418 17.05 -24.54 7.28
CA VAL A 418 18.01 -23.62 6.66
C VAL A 418 18.71 -22.73 7.68
N PHE A 419 18.08 -22.53 8.83
CA PHE A 419 18.64 -21.81 9.96
C PHE A 419 18.00 -22.33 11.25
N TYR A 420 18.84 -22.58 12.24
CA TYR A 420 18.43 -22.91 13.59
C TYR A 420 19.46 -22.33 14.55
N ASP A 421 18.96 -21.70 15.62
CA ASP A 421 19.77 -21.10 16.66
C ASP A 421 18.99 -21.23 17.96
N ASP A 422 19.52 -22.04 18.88
CA ASP A 422 19.04 -22.26 20.25
C ASP A 422 19.90 -21.52 21.29
N PHE A 423 20.87 -20.72 20.82
CA PHE A 423 21.73 -19.87 21.63
C PHE A 423 22.57 -20.62 22.69
N GLU A 424 22.86 -21.91 22.48
CA GLU A 424 23.79 -22.71 23.30
C GLU A 424 25.26 -22.57 22.91
#